data_AF-A0A6L8E4P4-F1
#
_entry.id   AF-A0A6L8E4P4-F1
#
_cell.length_a   1.000
_cell.length_b   1.000
_cell.length_c   1.000
_cell.angle_alpha   90.00
_cell.angle_beta   90.00
_cell.angle_gamma   90.00
#
_symmetry.space_group_name_H-M   'P 1'
#
loop_
_entity.id
_entity.type
_entity.pdbx_description
1 polymer ?
#
loop_
_entity_poly.entity_id
_entity_poly.type
_entity_poly.pdbx_seq_one_letter_code
_entity_poly.pdbx_strand_id
1 'polypeptide(L)'
;MAFGLGVLRGMLVTLRHLGRPPITVDYPGTTREVPVRARTNLLWFEERCTGCSTCAQACPDGCILVQTTPREDGSLLVDRYEIDFRICMYCGLCTEACPYQAIQAGGRYDDAVHVFEEMYRDKEALTREARVYLEETGGRYPNGQTQEGAQPLRTAIPTARSRVPAAGAGGPHGPQHLPGKPQRRAPRED
;
A
#
# COMPACT_ATOMS: atom_id res chain seq x y z
N MET A 1 -37.14 36.37 -31.13
CA MET A 1 -36.88 36.32 -29.67
C MET A 1 -36.59 34.88 -29.29
N ALA A 2 -35.31 34.49 -29.22
CA ALA A 2 -34.89 33.12 -28.92
C ALA A 2 -34.39 32.99 -27.48
N PHE A 3 -35.14 33.53 -26.52
CA PHE A 3 -34.84 33.34 -25.10
C PHE A 3 -35.30 31.93 -24.68
N GLY A 4 -34.38 31.10 -24.18
CA GLY A 4 -34.72 29.81 -23.56
C GLY A 4 -34.32 28.54 -24.32
N LEU A 5 -33.92 28.61 -25.60
CA LEU A 5 -33.48 27.43 -26.36
C LEU A 5 -32.24 26.77 -25.72
N GLY A 6 -31.33 27.57 -25.16
CA GLY A 6 -30.17 27.08 -24.40
C GLY A 6 -30.55 26.35 -23.11
N VAL A 7 -31.56 26.86 -22.39
CA VAL A 7 -32.07 26.26 -21.15
C VAL A 7 -32.74 24.91 -21.45
N LEU A 8 -33.58 24.86 -22.48
CA LEU A 8 -34.20 23.62 -22.95
C LEU A 8 -33.15 22.56 -23.36
N ARG A 9 -32.10 22.99 -24.07
CA ARG A 9 -31.00 22.10 -24.46
C ARG A 9 -30.25 21.56 -23.25
N GLY A 10 -30.04 22.36 -22.21
CA GLY A 10 -29.46 21.93 -20.94
C GLY A 10 -30.34 20.94 -20.18
N MET A 11 -31.64 21.24 -20.04
CA MET A 11 -32.60 20.35 -19.40
C MET A 11 -32.72 19.00 -20.12
N LEU A 12 -32.65 18.99 -21.46
CA LEU A 12 -32.65 17.76 -22.24
C LEU A 12 -31.42 16.89 -21.96
N VAL A 13 -30.25 17.49 -21.71
CA VAL A 13 -29.06 16.74 -21.27
C VAL A 13 -29.31 16.11 -19.91
N THR A 14 -29.81 16.88 -18.93
CA THR A 14 -30.15 16.36 -17.60
C THR A 14 -31.16 15.22 -17.67
N LEU A 15 -32.23 15.36 -18.47
CA LEU A 15 -33.24 14.32 -18.67
C LEU A 15 -32.63 13.04 -19.27
N ARG A 16 -31.67 13.16 -20.19
CA ARG A 16 -30.92 12.01 -20.73
C ARG A 16 -30.05 11.31 -19.68
N HIS A 17 -29.61 12.02 -18.64
CA HIS A 17 -28.85 11.42 -17.53
C HIS A 17 -29.74 10.69 -16.51
N LEU A 18 -31.02 11.03 -16.40
CA LEU A 18 -31.94 10.41 -15.44
C LEU A 18 -32.18 8.92 -15.71
N GLY A 19 -32.14 8.49 -16.97
CA GLY A 19 -32.33 7.09 -17.36
C GLY A 19 -31.07 6.23 -17.37
N ARG A 20 -29.90 6.78 -16.97
CA ARG A 20 -28.66 6.00 -16.91
C ARG A 20 -28.55 5.27 -15.57
N PRO A 21 -27.99 4.03 -15.55
CA PRO A 21 -27.73 3.35 -14.28
C PRO A 21 -26.73 4.16 -13.43
N PRO A 22 -26.89 4.18 -12.10
CA PRO A 22 -26.00 4.92 -11.22
C PRO A 22 -24.62 4.25 -11.12
N ILE A 23 -23.57 5.05 -10.98
CA ILE A 23 -22.19 4.60 -10.75
C ILE A 23 -21.90 4.28 -9.26
N THR A 24 -22.90 4.47 -8.40
CA THR A 24 -22.79 4.29 -6.96
C THR A 24 -22.55 2.82 -6.63
N VAL A 25 -21.63 2.57 -5.69
CA VAL A 25 -21.42 1.25 -5.10
C VAL A 25 -22.12 1.25 -3.75
N ASP A 26 -22.88 0.20 -3.47
CA ASP A 26 -23.64 0.05 -2.22
C ASP A 26 -22.73 -0.43 -1.09
N TYR A 27 -22.03 0.50 -0.43
CA TYR A 27 -21.22 0.21 0.75
C TYR A 27 -22.09 0.20 2.01
N PRO A 28 -21.98 -0.81 2.91
CA PRO A 28 -20.91 -1.81 3.01
C PRO A 28 -21.21 -3.15 2.31
N GLY A 29 -22.38 -3.33 1.68
CA GLY A 29 -22.79 -4.60 1.08
C GLY A 29 -21.89 -5.06 -0.09
N THR A 30 -21.33 -4.11 -0.85
CA THR A 30 -20.33 -4.34 -1.88
C THR A 30 -19.18 -3.34 -1.71
N THR A 31 -17.95 -3.83 -1.74
CA THR A 31 -16.73 -3.00 -1.70
C THR A 31 -16.10 -2.91 -3.09
N ARG A 32 -15.35 -1.83 -3.34
CA ARG A 32 -14.56 -1.71 -4.56
C ARG A 32 -13.28 -2.53 -4.41
N GLU A 33 -12.82 -3.11 -5.52
CA GLU A 33 -11.53 -3.78 -5.55
C GLU A 33 -10.40 -2.75 -5.33
N VAL A 34 -9.62 -2.97 -4.28
CA VAL A 34 -8.46 -2.14 -3.95
C VAL A 34 -7.26 -2.70 -4.73
N PRO A 35 -6.52 -1.89 -5.51
CA PRO A 35 -5.39 -2.38 -6.26
C PRO A 35 -4.27 -2.84 -5.31
N VAL A 36 -3.50 -3.85 -5.71
CA VAL A 36 -2.43 -4.45 -4.90
C VAL A 36 -1.37 -3.45 -4.40
N ARG A 37 -1.14 -2.35 -5.16
CA ARG A 37 -0.19 -1.29 -4.81
C ARG A 37 -0.82 -0.10 -4.08
N ALA A 38 -2.07 -0.22 -3.67
CA ALA A 38 -2.71 0.82 -2.87
C ALA A 38 -1.92 0.98 -1.56
N ARG A 39 -1.76 2.24 -1.15
CA ARG A 39 -1.23 2.57 0.17
C ARG A 39 -2.38 2.51 1.16
N THR A 40 -2.71 1.31 1.59
CA THR A 40 -3.60 1.07 2.72
C THR A 40 -2.79 1.02 4.02
N ASN A 41 -3.40 0.55 5.09
CA ASN A 41 -2.72 0.41 6.35
C ASN A 41 -1.51 -0.55 6.28
N LEU A 42 -0.59 -0.36 7.22
CA LEU A 42 0.71 -1.01 7.26
C LEU A 42 0.62 -2.29 8.09
N LEU A 43 1.17 -3.38 7.55
CA LEU A 43 1.35 -4.65 8.24
C LEU A 43 2.83 -4.82 8.56
N TRP A 44 3.12 -5.31 9.77
CA TRP A 44 4.47 -5.60 10.21
C TRP A 44 4.62 -7.08 10.59
N PHE A 45 5.52 -7.76 9.91
CA PHE A 45 5.80 -9.19 10.04
C PHE A 45 7.06 -9.37 10.89
N GLU A 46 6.87 -9.73 12.16
CA GLU A 46 7.94 -9.91 13.13
C GLU A 46 8.99 -10.93 12.66
N GLU A 47 8.55 -12.01 12.01
CA GLU A 47 9.40 -13.09 11.49
C GLU A 47 10.38 -12.64 10.39
N ARG A 48 10.11 -11.50 9.74
CA ARG A 48 10.99 -10.89 8.72
C ARG A 48 11.83 -9.74 9.27
N CYS A 49 11.50 -9.22 10.44
CA CYS A 49 12.14 -8.02 10.98
C CYS A 49 13.47 -8.35 11.64
N THR A 50 14.54 -7.66 11.23
CA THR A 50 15.89 -7.80 11.81
C THR A 50 16.24 -6.69 12.78
N GLY A 51 15.35 -5.72 13.01
CA GLY A 51 15.62 -4.59 13.90
C GLY A 51 16.56 -3.51 13.34
N CYS A 52 16.91 -3.55 12.05
CA CYS A 52 17.84 -2.58 11.43
C CYS A 52 17.40 -1.09 11.47
N SER A 53 16.15 -0.80 11.87
CA SER A 53 15.61 0.56 12.04
C SER A 53 15.57 1.44 10.77
N THR A 54 15.87 0.90 9.58
CA THR A 54 15.81 1.65 8.31
C THR A 54 14.43 2.23 8.02
N CYS A 55 13.36 1.51 8.37
CA CYS A 55 11.98 1.99 8.19
C CYS A 55 11.68 3.24 9.05
N ALA A 56 12.18 3.31 10.27
CA ALA A 56 12.05 4.47 11.14
C ALA A 56 12.84 5.67 10.61
N GLN A 57 14.06 5.44 10.13
CA GLN A 57 14.89 6.50 9.52
C GLN A 57 14.31 7.03 8.20
N ALA A 58 13.63 6.18 7.44
CA ALA A 58 12.98 6.57 6.20
C ALA A 58 11.62 7.29 6.40
N CYS A 59 11.05 7.22 7.60
CA CYS A 59 9.77 7.83 7.90
C CYS A 59 9.90 9.37 7.97
N PRO A 60 9.23 10.13 7.11
CA PRO A 60 9.31 11.60 7.14
C PRO A 60 8.63 12.21 8.37
N ASP A 61 7.63 11.52 8.92
CA ASP A 61 6.84 11.98 10.06
C ASP A 61 7.45 11.57 11.41
N GLY A 62 8.44 10.65 11.41
CA GLY A 62 9.00 10.07 12.63
C GLY A 62 8.01 9.21 13.43
N CYS A 63 6.99 8.64 12.77
CA CYS A 63 5.90 7.92 13.45
C CYS A 63 6.23 6.47 13.86
N ILE A 64 7.42 5.97 13.52
CA ILE A 64 7.85 4.60 13.81
C ILE A 64 8.95 4.62 14.87
N LEU A 65 8.74 3.93 15.99
CA LEU A 65 9.79 3.69 16.99
C LEU A 65 10.29 2.26 16.88
N VAL A 66 11.61 2.10 16.79
CA VAL A 66 12.27 0.80 16.84
C VAL A 66 13.32 0.83 17.94
N GLN A 67 13.22 -0.09 18.90
CA GLN A 67 14.24 -0.31 19.92
C GLN A 67 14.71 -1.76 19.85
N THR A 68 16.03 -1.93 19.90
CA THR A 68 16.65 -3.24 19.79
C THR A 68 17.78 -3.43 20.79
N THR A 69 17.93 -4.66 21.26
CA THR A 69 19.04 -5.11 22.10
C THR A 69 19.84 -6.21 21.39
N PRO A 70 21.16 -6.25 21.59
CA PRO A 70 21.99 -7.33 21.05
C PRO A 70 21.73 -8.63 21.82
N ARG A 71 21.56 -9.73 21.10
CA ARG A 71 21.59 -11.10 21.64
C ARG A 71 23.02 -11.64 21.72
N GLU A 72 23.18 -12.74 22.45
CA GLU A 72 24.46 -13.45 22.59
C GLU A 72 25.04 -13.95 21.27
N ASP A 73 24.18 -14.24 20.28
CA ASP A 73 24.57 -14.67 18.93
C ASP A 73 24.95 -13.49 18.00
N GLY A 74 24.91 -12.26 18.50
CA GLY A 74 25.16 -11.04 17.74
C GLY A 74 23.97 -10.58 16.87
N SER A 75 22.84 -11.29 16.90
CA SER A 75 21.60 -10.82 16.28
C SER A 75 20.94 -9.72 17.12
N LEU A 76 20.05 -8.93 16.51
CA LEU A 76 19.27 -7.94 17.22
C LEU A 76 17.92 -8.54 17.62
N LEU A 77 17.58 -8.42 18.89
CA LEU A 77 16.22 -8.61 19.39
C LEU A 77 15.47 -7.29 19.24
N VAL A 78 14.28 -7.33 18.64
CA VAL A 78 13.38 -6.17 18.56
C VAL A 78 12.56 -6.12 19.84
N ASP A 79 12.92 -5.21 20.73
CA ASP A 79 12.24 -5.01 22.02
C ASP A 79 10.95 -4.21 21.84
N ARG A 80 11.00 -3.15 21.04
CA ARG A 80 9.84 -2.31 20.71
C ARG A 80 9.79 -2.04 19.23
N TYR A 81 8.61 -2.22 18.67
CA TYR A 81 8.29 -1.81 17.31
C TYR A 81 6.90 -1.19 17.33
N GLU A 82 6.82 0.12 17.20
CA GLU A 82 5.59 0.86 17.45
C GLU A 82 5.34 1.80 16.28
N ILE A 83 4.08 1.91 15.87
CA ILE A 83 3.66 2.82 14.81
C ILE A 83 2.53 3.69 15.33
N ASP A 84 2.74 5.00 15.24
CA ASP A 84 1.73 6.00 15.52
C ASP A 84 0.94 6.37 14.26
N PHE A 85 -0.22 5.74 14.05
CA PHE A 85 -1.08 6.04 12.91
C PHE A 85 -1.81 7.38 13.03
N ARG A 86 -1.71 8.07 14.16
CA ARG A 86 -2.30 9.41 14.36
C ARG A 86 -1.56 10.48 13.56
N ILE A 87 -0.29 10.24 13.28
CA ILE A 87 0.59 11.17 12.54
C ILE A 87 1.13 10.57 11.23
N CYS A 88 0.98 9.27 11.01
CA CYS A 88 1.37 8.62 9.75
C CYS A 88 0.57 9.17 8.57
N MET A 89 1.24 9.67 7.53
CA MET A 89 0.57 10.08 6.29
C MET A 89 0.42 8.99 5.22
N TYR A 90 0.72 7.73 5.56
CA TYR A 90 0.64 6.56 4.65
C TYR A 90 1.42 6.76 3.34
N CYS A 91 2.60 7.37 3.41
CA CYS A 91 3.42 7.66 2.23
C CYS A 91 4.02 6.41 1.56
N GLY A 92 4.23 5.33 2.32
CA GLY A 92 4.84 4.08 1.83
C GLY A 92 6.37 4.09 1.75
N LEU A 93 7.06 5.11 2.26
CA LEU A 93 8.53 5.15 2.22
C LEU A 93 9.16 4.05 3.10
N CYS A 94 8.54 3.74 4.23
CA CYS A 94 9.01 2.67 5.12
C CYS A 94 8.93 1.28 4.47
N THR A 95 7.94 1.04 3.60
CA THR A 95 7.75 -0.26 2.91
C THR A 95 8.81 -0.47 1.85
N GLU A 96 9.13 0.58 1.08
CA GLU A 96 10.19 0.53 0.07
C GLU A 96 11.59 0.51 0.69
N ALA A 97 11.77 1.20 1.81
CA ALA A 97 13.05 1.25 2.51
C ALA A 97 13.38 -0.05 3.25
N CYS A 98 12.40 -0.93 3.50
CA CYS A 98 12.62 -2.16 4.26
C CYS A 98 13.32 -3.23 3.40
N PRO A 99 14.60 -3.55 3.65
CA PRO A 99 15.33 -4.51 2.81
C PRO A 99 14.77 -5.93 2.94
N TYR A 100 14.18 -6.27 4.08
CA TYR A 100 13.62 -7.61 4.37
C TYR A 100 12.12 -7.70 4.09
N GLN A 101 11.50 -6.61 3.61
CA GLN A 101 10.05 -6.54 3.36
C GLN A 101 9.23 -6.96 4.61
N ALA A 102 9.71 -6.58 5.79
CA ALA A 102 9.07 -6.86 7.06
C ALA A 102 7.88 -5.93 7.32
N ILE A 103 7.92 -4.69 6.81
CA ILE A 103 6.77 -3.78 6.81
C ILE A 103 6.25 -3.63 5.38
N GLN A 104 4.94 -3.80 5.18
CA GLN A 104 4.30 -3.76 3.87
C GLN A 104 2.96 -3.03 3.93
N ALA A 105 2.57 -2.37 2.82
CA ALA A 105 1.21 -1.86 2.65
C ALA A 105 0.32 -3.01 2.15
N GLY A 106 -0.91 -3.07 2.65
CA GLY A 106 -1.84 -4.17 2.33
C GLY A 106 -2.79 -4.54 3.47
N GLY A 107 -2.67 -3.85 4.62
CA GLY A 107 -3.65 -3.95 5.69
C GLY A 107 -5.00 -3.36 5.30
N ARG A 108 -5.95 -3.45 6.22
CA ARG A 108 -7.29 -2.90 6.08
C ARG A 108 -7.27 -1.39 5.80
N TYR A 109 -8.24 -0.89 5.05
CA TYR A 109 -8.40 0.56 4.81
C TYR A 109 -9.59 1.15 5.58
N ASP A 110 -10.35 0.30 6.25
CA ASP A 110 -11.60 0.56 6.96
C ASP A 110 -11.43 0.39 8.47
N ASP A 111 -10.25 0.75 8.99
CA ASP A 111 -9.81 0.57 10.37
C ASP A 111 -10.02 1.83 11.24
N ALA A 112 -11.14 2.51 11.02
CA ALA A 112 -11.52 3.66 11.82
C ALA A 112 -11.84 3.25 13.27
N VAL A 113 -11.34 4.02 14.23
CA VAL A 113 -11.53 3.81 15.67
C VAL A 113 -12.28 4.98 16.30
N HIS A 114 -12.98 4.74 17.40
CA HIS A 114 -13.69 5.79 18.14
C HIS A 114 -12.82 6.50 19.18
N VAL A 115 -11.77 5.82 19.66
CA VAL A 115 -10.82 6.32 20.65
C VAL A 115 -9.50 6.61 19.95
N PHE A 116 -8.96 7.81 20.14
CA PHE A 116 -7.78 8.28 19.41
C PHE A 116 -6.53 7.46 19.73
N GLU A 117 -6.40 6.99 20.96
CA GLU A 117 -5.30 6.17 21.45
C GLU A 117 -5.24 4.79 20.78
N GLU A 118 -6.36 4.27 20.26
CA GLU A 118 -6.38 2.98 19.54
C GLU A 118 -5.69 3.06 18.16
N MET A 119 -5.43 4.26 17.64
CA MET A 119 -4.61 4.47 16.45
C MET A 119 -3.11 4.32 16.73
N TYR A 120 -2.69 4.28 17.99
CA TYR A 120 -1.32 3.93 18.33
C TYR A 120 -1.21 2.41 18.44
N ARG A 121 -0.26 1.81 17.74
CA ARG A 121 -0.07 0.36 17.74
C ARG A 121 1.32 -0.01 18.20
N ASP A 122 1.36 -0.84 19.22
CA ASP A 122 2.57 -1.46 19.72
C ASP A 122 2.95 -2.71 18.92
N LYS A 123 4.06 -3.32 19.32
CA LYS A 123 4.64 -4.49 18.67
C LYS A 123 3.62 -5.63 18.62
N GLU A 124 2.94 -5.87 19.73
CA GLU A 124 1.99 -6.96 19.92
C GLU A 124 0.72 -6.76 19.08
N ALA A 125 0.20 -5.54 19.00
CA ALA A 125 -0.93 -5.19 18.14
C ALA A 125 -0.59 -5.41 16.66
N LEU A 126 0.58 -4.92 16.22
CA LEU A 126 1.03 -5.08 14.84
C LEU A 126 1.26 -6.54 14.46
N THR A 127 1.89 -7.34 15.33
CA THR A 127 2.05 -8.79 15.10
C THR A 127 0.70 -9.50 15.02
N ARG A 128 -0.29 -9.08 15.82
CA ARG A 128 -1.64 -9.66 15.79
C ARG A 128 -2.34 -9.38 14.46
N GLU A 129 -2.26 -8.14 13.97
CA GLU A 129 -2.83 -7.76 12.68
C GLU A 129 -2.19 -8.50 11.52
N ALA A 130 -0.86 -8.61 11.52
CA ALA A 130 -0.12 -9.38 10.52
C ALA A 130 -0.51 -10.86 10.52
N ARG A 131 -0.69 -11.47 11.69
CA ARG A 131 -1.16 -12.85 11.80
C ARG A 131 -2.58 -13.03 11.25
N VAL A 132 -3.53 -12.16 11.61
CA VAL A 132 -4.89 -12.21 11.07
C VAL A 132 -4.86 -12.12 9.55
N TYR A 133 -4.08 -11.19 9.00
CA TYR A 133 -3.89 -11.07 7.57
C TYR A 133 -3.35 -12.36 6.92
N LEU A 134 -2.35 -12.99 7.54
CA LEU A 134 -1.79 -14.24 7.03
C LEU A 134 -2.78 -15.41 7.12
N GLU A 135 -3.61 -15.47 8.16
CA GLU A 135 -4.67 -16.48 8.28
C GLU A 135 -5.71 -16.32 7.17
N GLU A 136 -6.15 -15.10 6.88
CA GLU A 136 -7.12 -14.79 5.81
C GLU A 136 -6.56 -15.06 4.40
N THR A 137 -5.26 -14.84 4.19
CA THR A 137 -4.60 -15.00 2.88
C THR A 137 -3.94 -16.36 2.66
N GLY A 138 -4.03 -17.27 3.62
CA GLY A 138 -3.39 -18.58 3.54
C GLY A 138 -1.85 -18.53 3.57
N GLY A 139 -1.29 -17.59 4.32
CA GLY A 139 0.15 -17.41 4.50
C GLY A 139 0.84 -16.64 3.37
N ARG A 140 0.09 -15.87 2.58
CA ARG A 140 0.60 -15.04 1.49
C ARG A 140 0.75 -13.59 1.94
N TYR A 141 1.94 -13.04 1.77
CA TYR A 141 2.23 -11.63 2.07
C TYR A 141 1.65 -10.69 0.99
N PRO A 142 1.47 -9.37 1.29
CA PRO A 142 0.96 -8.40 0.31
C PRO A 142 1.75 -8.32 -0.99
N ASN A 143 3.06 -8.52 -0.93
CA ASN A 143 3.94 -8.58 -2.10
C ASN A 143 3.81 -9.87 -2.94
N GLY A 144 2.93 -10.80 -2.56
CA GLY A 144 2.65 -12.05 -3.27
C GLY A 144 3.60 -13.21 -2.94
N GLN A 145 4.59 -13.02 -2.07
CA GLN A 145 5.42 -14.12 -1.55
C GLN A 145 4.62 -14.96 -0.55
N THR A 146 5.00 -16.22 -0.36
CA THR A 146 4.40 -17.12 0.64
C THR A 146 5.37 -17.31 1.82
N GLN A 147 4.87 -17.71 2.98
CA GLN A 147 5.68 -18.23 4.07
C GLN A 147 6.35 -19.57 3.68
N GLU A 148 7.36 -19.51 2.83
CA GLU A 148 8.28 -20.65 2.62
C GLU A 148 9.21 -20.72 3.83
N GLY A 149 8.89 -21.66 4.73
CA GLY A 149 9.63 -22.08 5.92
C GLY A 149 10.79 -21.19 6.39
N ALA A 150 10.52 -20.32 7.36
CA ALA A 150 11.46 -19.76 8.35
C ALA A 150 12.83 -19.22 7.88
N GLN A 151 13.07 -19.06 6.57
CA GLN A 151 14.29 -18.47 6.08
C GLN A 151 13.99 -16.99 5.85
N PRO A 152 14.48 -16.07 6.71
CA PRO A 152 14.38 -14.65 6.40
C PRO A 152 14.96 -14.47 5.01
N LEU A 153 14.25 -13.77 4.13
CA LEU A 153 14.74 -13.45 2.80
C LEU A 153 16.15 -12.91 3.00
N ARG A 154 17.15 -13.75 2.67
CA ARG A 154 18.50 -13.30 2.44
C ARG A 154 18.35 -12.51 1.16
N THR A 155 17.88 -11.29 1.29
CA THR A 155 18.20 -10.27 0.33
C THR A 155 19.71 -10.11 0.49
N ALA A 156 20.45 -10.98 -0.19
CA ALA A 156 21.50 -10.52 -1.05
C ALA A 156 20.85 -9.45 -1.96
N ILE A 157 20.55 -8.28 -1.39
CA ILE A 157 20.70 -7.05 -2.14
C ILE A 157 22.16 -7.13 -2.52
N PRO A 158 22.48 -7.31 -3.80
CA PRO A 158 23.85 -7.17 -4.22
C PRO A 158 24.28 -5.80 -3.67
N THR A 159 25.18 -5.80 -2.68
CA THR A 159 25.96 -4.60 -2.39
C THR A 159 26.45 -4.10 -3.75
N ALA A 160 26.55 -2.80 -3.98
CA ALA A 160 26.78 -2.19 -5.31
C ALA A 160 27.99 -2.73 -6.12
N ARG A 161 28.71 -3.73 -5.61
CA ARG A 161 29.75 -4.55 -6.26
C ARG A 161 29.31 -5.94 -6.77
N SER A 162 28.11 -6.43 -6.45
CA SER A 162 27.64 -7.72 -6.96
C SER A 162 26.96 -7.50 -8.30
N ARG A 163 27.66 -7.94 -9.35
CA ARG A 163 27.32 -7.85 -10.78
C ARG A 163 25.88 -8.28 -11.05
N VAL A 164 24.96 -7.32 -11.12
CA VAL A 164 23.69 -7.47 -11.83
C VAL A 164 23.76 -6.49 -13.01
N PRO A 165 23.65 -6.96 -14.27
CA PRO A 165 23.56 -6.05 -15.40
C PRO A 165 22.31 -5.16 -15.23
N ALA A 166 22.47 -3.88 -15.54
CA ALA A 166 21.47 -2.84 -15.33
C ALA A 166 20.05 -3.29 -15.70
N ALA A 167 19.09 -3.00 -14.80
CA ALA A 167 17.68 -3.23 -15.03
C ALA A 167 17.23 -2.59 -16.35
N GLY A 168 16.94 -3.42 -17.35
CA GLY A 168 16.56 -2.97 -18.68
C GLY A 168 16.30 -4.06 -19.72
N ALA A 169 16.37 -5.35 -19.37
CA ALA A 169 16.06 -6.42 -20.32
C ALA A 169 15.24 -7.54 -19.66
N GLY A 170 13.96 -7.61 -19.99
CA GLY A 170 13.27 -8.90 -20.13
C GLY A 170 12.39 -9.44 -18.99
N GLY A 171 11.99 -8.64 -18.00
CA GLY A 171 11.01 -9.05 -16.98
C GLY A 171 9.57 -8.55 -17.29
N PRO A 172 8.49 -9.27 -16.90
CA PRO A 172 7.10 -8.86 -17.14
C PRO A 172 6.65 -7.64 -16.31
N HIS A 173 7.54 -7.10 -15.47
CA HIS A 173 7.29 -5.93 -14.62
C HIS A 173 8.31 -4.82 -14.92
N GLY A 174 8.36 -4.39 -16.18
CA GLY A 174 8.90 -3.07 -16.53
C GLY A 174 7.99 -1.95 -16.02
N PRO A 175 8.44 -0.68 -16.02
CA PRO A 175 7.59 0.46 -15.69
C PRO A 175 6.35 0.40 -16.58
N GLN A 176 5.18 0.29 -15.95
CA GLN A 176 3.92 0.11 -16.67
C GLN A 176 3.74 1.29 -17.62
N HIS A 177 3.70 1.01 -18.92
CA HIS A 177 3.26 1.98 -19.91
C HIS A 177 1.78 2.24 -19.65
N LEU A 178 1.47 3.35 -18.99
CA LEU A 178 0.10 3.83 -18.88
C LEU A 178 -0.42 4.00 -20.31
N PRO A 179 -1.58 3.41 -20.68
CA PRO A 179 -2.16 3.65 -21.98
C PRO A 179 -2.38 5.17 -22.12
N GLY A 180 -1.72 5.77 -23.11
CA GLY A 180 -1.83 7.19 -23.39
C GLY A 180 -3.29 7.60 -23.58
N LYS A 181 -3.64 8.82 -23.16
CA LYS A 181 -4.96 9.41 -23.35
C LYS A 181 -5.46 9.12 -24.77
N PRO A 182 -6.73 8.67 -24.96
CA PRO A 182 -7.28 8.52 -26.29
C PRO A 182 -7.20 9.88 -27.00
N GLN A 183 -6.50 9.93 -28.14
CA GLN A 183 -6.37 11.14 -28.93
C GLN A 183 -7.77 11.58 -29.34
N ARG A 184 -8.15 12.82 -28.97
CA ARG A 184 -9.36 13.44 -29.50
C ARG A 184 -9.20 13.49 -31.02
N ARG A 185 -10.10 12.81 -31.75
CA ARG A 185 -10.19 12.95 -33.20
C ARG A 185 -10.35 14.43 -33.54
N ALA A 186 -9.46 14.96 -34.36
CA ALA A 186 -9.61 16.28 -34.95
C ALA A 186 -10.91 16.31 -35.79
N PRO A 187 -11.59 17.47 -35.86
CA PRO A 187 -12.72 17.63 -36.76
C PRO A 187 -12.22 17.47 -38.21
N ARG A 188 -12.96 16.70 -39.02
CA ARG A 188 -12.73 16.64 -40.46
C ARG A 188 -13.17 17.97 -41.05
N GLU A 189 -12.25 18.65 -41.73
CA GLU A 189 -12.58 19.71 -42.67
C GLU A 189 -13.05 19.04 -43.96
N ASP A 190 -14.34 19.19 -44.25
CA ASP A 190 -14.97 19.18 -45.58
C ASP A 190 -16.22 20.08 -45.48
#